data_AF-A0A932R1W4-F1
#
_entry.id   AF-A0A932R1W4-F1
#
_cell.length_a   1.000
_cell.length_b   1.000
_cell.length_c   1.000
_cell.angle_alpha   90.00
_cell.angle_beta   90.00
_cell.angle_gamma   90.00
#
_symmetry.space_group_name_H-M   'P 1'
#
loop_
_entity.id
_entity.type
_entity.pdbx_description
1 polymer ?
#
loop_
_entity_poly.entity_id
_entity_poly.type
_entity_poly.pdbx_seq_one_letter_code
_entity_poly.pdbx_strand_id
1 'polypeptide(L)'
;ICACTPRFEEAPESEQATVDDKGGIMKDGSVSADGYVINTIQPFSPPFNPDVKDPARRMLPSDLPTIGERLDQRMLDWAWYGGGWKNALADKPDKTFMHHHQPFIYFRAYGPSSIGRITHLKDEDDFIAAIEKGTLPAVSFYKPLGKVNLHPGYTGLKESEEHIFSIVKKIEQSPLWNQSLIVVTFDDAGGFWDHVAPPKGDRFGPGERIPALIISPVAKKGFIDHTVYDTTSILKLIETKYDLKPLGDRDAKANDMTNALE
;
A
#
# COMPACT_ATOMS: atom_id res chain seq x y z
N ILE A 1 1.90 1.93 4.46
CA ILE A 1 2.71 1.21 5.49
C ILE A 1 3.68 2.11 6.28
N CYS A 2 3.96 3.32 5.77
CA CYS A 2 4.75 4.37 6.41
C CYS A 2 3.97 5.68 6.21
N ALA A 3 4.07 6.62 7.15
CA ALA A 3 3.53 7.98 7.00
C ALA A 3 4.64 8.95 6.61
N CYS A 4 5.40 8.60 5.57
CA CYS A 4 6.59 9.31 5.13
C CYS A 4 6.58 9.60 3.63
N THR A 5 7.35 10.63 3.25
CA THR A 5 7.67 10.91 1.84
C THR A 5 9.07 10.37 1.54
N PRO A 6 9.20 9.32 0.71
CA PRO A 6 10.49 8.73 0.39
C PRO A 6 11.42 9.72 -0.31
N ARG A 7 12.72 9.65 0.01
CA ARG A 7 13.78 10.46 -0.60
C ARG A 7 14.85 9.56 -1.22
N PHE A 8 15.44 10.01 -2.32
CA PHE A 8 16.56 9.38 -2.99
C PHE A 8 17.57 10.44 -3.44
N GLU A 9 18.37 10.94 -2.49
CA GLU A 9 19.36 12.01 -2.73
C GLU A 9 20.38 11.64 -3.81
N GLU A 10 20.77 10.36 -3.82
CA GLU A 10 21.80 9.83 -4.73
C GLU A 10 21.19 9.29 -6.03
N ALA A 11 19.96 9.70 -6.36
CA ALA A 11 19.30 9.27 -7.59
C ALA A 11 20.15 9.69 -8.80
N PRO A 12 20.41 8.76 -9.75
CA PRO A 12 21.16 9.11 -10.95
C PRO A 12 20.38 10.13 -11.77
N GLU A 13 21.09 10.93 -12.58
CA GLU A 13 20.48 11.97 -13.41
C GLU A 13 19.33 11.42 -14.25
N SER A 14 19.40 10.17 -14.73
CA SER A 14 18.32 9.51 -15.49
C SER A 14 16.98 9.42 -14.75
N GLU A 15 16.99 9.41 -13.41
CA GLU A 15 15.78 9.36 -12.57
C GLU A 15 15.30 10.74 -12.12
N GLN A 16 16.14 11.77 -12.28
CA GLN A 16 15.80 13.13 -11.83
C GLN A 16 14.92 13.85 -12.86
N ALA A 17 13.77 14.31 -12.38
CA ALA A 17 12.89 15.24 -13.09
C ALA A 17 13.49 16.65 -13.05
N THR A 18 13.33 17.40 -14.13
CA THR A 18 13.75 18.80 -14.21
C THR A 18 12.59 19.69 -14.59
N VAL A 19 12.56 20.89 -14.00
CA VAL A 19 11.53 21.91 -14.23
C VAL A 19 12.16 23.22 -14.67
N ASP A 20 11.45 23.99 -15.49
CA ASP A 20 11.87 25.33 -15.88
C ASP A 20 11.64 26.35 -14.74
N ASP A 21 12.04 27.61 -14.96
CA ASP A 21 11.89 28.70 -13.98
C ASP A 21 10.42 29.01 -13.60
N LYS A 22 9.46 28.48 -14.36
CA LYS A 22 8.01 28.63 -14.12
C LYS A 22 7.39 27.37 -13.51
N GLY A 23 8.19 26.35 -13.21
CA GLY A 23 7.73 25.06 -12.68
C GLY A 23 7.15 24.11 -13.75
N GLY A 24 7.32 24.41 -15.03
CA GLY A 24 6.95 23.51 -16.13
C GLY A 24 7.92 22.34 -16.24
N ILE A 25 7.41 21.11 -16.36
CA ILE A 25 8.25 19.91 -16.50
C ILE A 25 9.01 19.97 -17.84
N MET A 26 10.34 20.01 -17.77
CA MET A 26 11.23 19.92 -18.94
C MET A 26 11.63 18.48 -19.23
N LYS A 27 11.82 17.69 -18.18
CA LYS A 27 12.12 16.27 -18.25
C LYS A 27 11.40 15.55 -17.11
N ASP A 28 10.66 14.51 -17.46
CA ASP A 28 10.01 13.64 -16.47
C ASP A 28 11.04 12.76 -15.75
N GLY A 29 10.69 12.31 -14.55
CA GLY A 29 11.57 11.49 -13.72
C GLY A 29 10.87 11.04 -12.43
N SER A 30 11.43 10.01 -11.81
CA SER A 30 10.88 9.44 -10.57
C SER A 30 11.30 10.19 -9.32
N VAL A 31 12.30 11.08 -9.42
CA VAL A 31 12.82 11.85 -8.29
C VAL A 31 12.80 13.34 -8.63
N SER A 32 12.30 14.17 -7.72
CA SER A 32 12.31 15.62 -7.87
C SER A 32 13.74 16.18 -7.77
N ALA A 33 13.95 17.41 -8.26
CA ALA A 33 15.25 18.08 -8.21
C ALA A 33 15.84 18.23 -6.80
N ASP A 34 15.00 18.16 -5.77
CA ASP A 34 15.39 18.23 -4.36
C ASP A 34 15.26 16.88 -3.61
N GLY A 35 15.23 15.78 -4.37
CA GLY A 35 15.48 14.43 -3.87
C GLY A 35 14.25 13.65 -3.42
N TYR A 36 13.01 14.14 -3.60
CA TYR A 36 11.81 13.37 -3.24
C TYR A 36 11.42 12.39 -4.34
N VAL A 37 11.07 11.17 -3.97
CA VAL A 37 10.49 10.21 -4.92
C VAL A 37 9.03 10.61 -5.19
N ILE A 38 8.75 10.94 -6.45
CA ILE A 38 7.46 11.52 -6.90
C ILE A 38 6.77 10.68 -7.98
N ASN A 39 7.44 9.66 -8.51
CA ASN A 39 6.87 8.73 -9.49
C ASN A 39 7.34 7.30 -9.20
N THR A 40 6.89 6.35 -10.03
CA THR A 40 7.24 4.93 -9.94
C THR A 40 8.75 4.75 -9.91
N ILE A 41 9.26 4.16 -8.83
CA ILE A 41 10.67 3.79 -8.71
C ILE A 41 10.79 2.31 -8.33
N GLN A 42 11.90 1.68 -8.64
CA GLN A 42 12.13 0.29 -8.23
C GLN A 42 12.70 0.20 -6.81
N PRO A 43 12.30 -0.82 -6.03
CA PRO A 43 12.84 -1.05 -4.69
C PRO A 43 14.30 -1.51 -4.74
N PHE A 44 15.06 -1.24 -3.67
CA PHE A 44 16.41 -1.80 -3.50
C PHE A 44 16.41 -3.33 -3.39
N SER A 45 15.33 -3.91 -2.86
CA SER A 45 15.21 -5.34 -2.60
C SER A 45 14.47 -6.08 -3.72
N PRO A 46 14.86 -7.32 -4.05
CA PRO A 46 14.15 -8.13 -5.02
C PRO A 46 12.74 -8.48 -4.51
N PRO A 47 11.81 -8.89 -5.38
CA PRO A 47 11.96 -9.10 -6.83
C PRO A 47 11.97 -7.79 -7.63
N PHE A 48 12.87 -7.68 -8.61
CA PHE A 48 13.04 -6.47 -9.43
C PHE A 48 12.32 -6.56 -10.76
N ASN A 49 11.85 -5.43 -11.28
CA ASN A 49 11.46 -5.35 -12.69
C ASN A 49 12.70 -5.65 -13.57
N PRO A 50 12.66 -6.66 -14.45
CA PRO A 50 13.79 -7.03 -15.32
C PRO A 50 14.21 -5.93 -16.30
N ASP A 51 13.33 -4.96 -16.57
CA ASP A 51 13.63 -3.82 -17.44
C ASP A 51 14.54 -2.79 -16.74
N VAL A 52 14.57 -2.76 -15.41
CA VAL A 52 15.45 -1.88 -14.62
C VAL A 52 16.72 -2.64 -14.25
N LYS A 53 17.59 -2.76 -15.26
CA LYS A 53 18.85 -3.52 -15.17
C LYS A 53 19.89 -2.85 -14.28
N ASP A 54 19.96 -1.52 -14.32
CA ASP A 54 20.92 -0.74 -13.55
C ASP A 54 20.47 -0.65 -12.07
N PRO A 55 21.24 -1.23 -11.12
CA PRO A 55 20.93 -1.13 -9.70
C PRO A 55 20.94 0.30 -9.16
N ALA A 56 21.70 1.22 -9.77
CA ALA A 56 21.74 2.62 -9.34
C ALA A 56 20.39 3.34 -9.52
N ARG A 57 19.50 2.80 -10.37
CA ARG A 57 18.14 3.33 -10.60
C ARG A 57 17.12 2.82 -9.58
N ARG A 58 17.56 2.06 -8.57
CA ARG A 58 16.70 1.51 -7.52
C ARG A 58 16.85 2.35 -6.26
N MET A 59 15.72 2.72 -5.67
CA MET A 59 15.71 3.55 -4.47
C MET A 59 16.45 2.85 -3.33
N LEU A 60 17.38 3.53 -2.68
CA LEU A 60 18.11 3.04 -1.51
C LEU A 60 17.17 2.65 -0.35
N PRO A 61 17.55 1.67 0.50
CA PRO A 61 16.71 1.23 1.62
C PRO A 61 16.48 2.33 2.64
N SER A 62 15.20 2.54 2.99
CA SER A 62 14.78 3.44 4.07
C SER A 62 14.93 2.77 5.44
N ASP A 63 15.36 3.57 6.43
CA ASP A 63 15.37 3.22 7.85
C ASP A 63 14.23 3.91 8.63
N LEU A 64 13.28 4.53 7.91
CA LEU A 64 12.09 5.15 8.52
C LEU A 64 11.16 4.08 9.11
N PRO A 65 10.46 4.38 10.22
CA PRO A 65 9.61 3.40 10.87
C PRO A 65 8.42 3.01 10.01
N THR A 66 8.07 1.73 10.05
CA THR A 66 6.89 1.16 9.41
C THR A 66 5.84 0.73 10.42
N ILE A 67 4.59 0.60 9.97
CA ILE A 67 3.51 0.04 10.79
C ILE A 67 3.79 -1.41 11.20
N GLY A 68 4.51 -2.16 10.36
CA GLY A 68 4.93 -3.53 10.66
C GLY A 68 5.82 -3.59 11.90
N GLU A 69 6.84 -2.75 11.97
CA GLU A 69 7.70 -2.66 13.16
C GLU A 69 6.93 -2.23 14.42
N ARG A 70 5.89 -1.39 14.29
CA ARG A 70 5.02 -1.03 15.43
C ARG A 70 4.19 -2.22 15.92
N LEU A 71 3.70 -3.05 15.00
CA LEU A 71 2.98 -4.28 15.33
C LEU A 71 3.91 -5.30 15.98
N ASP A 72 5.13 -5.46 15.45
CA ASP A 72 6.17 -6.34 16.03
C ASP A 72 6.53 -5.93 17.46
N GLN A 73 6.68 -4.62 17.72
CA GLN A 73 6.93 -4.08 19.07
C GLN A 73 5.83 -4.43 20.08
N ARG A 74 4.62 -4.76 19.61
CA ARG A 74 3.47 -5.17 20.43
C ARG A 74 3.18 -6.66 20.33
N MET A 75 4.06 -7.43 19.68
CA MET A 75 3.90 -8.87 19.45
C MET A 75 2.58 -9.22 18.76
N LEU A 76 2.11 -8.34 17.88
CA LEU A 76 0.91 -8.56 17.09
C LEU A 76 1.31 -9.17 15.75
N ASP A 77 0.76 -10.34 15.43
CA ASP A 77 0.98 -10.94 14.13
C ASP A 77 0.34 -10.07 13.04
N TRP A 78 1.00 -9.99 11.90
CA TRP A 78 0.57 -9.23 10.74
C TRP A 78 1.20 -9.78 9.47
N ALA A 79 0.60 -9.48 8.32
CA ALA A 79 1.19 -9.86 7.04
C ALA A 79 0.76 -8.94 5.90
N TRP A 80 1.63 -8.82 4.90
CA TRP A 80 1.28 -8.37 3.57
C TRP A 80 1.23 -9.56 2.62
N TYR A 81 0.10 -9.73 1.96
CA TYR A 81 -0.14 -10.76 0.95
C TYR A 81 -0.15 -10.12 -0.44
N GLY A 82 0.82 -10.50 -1.27
CA GLY A 82 0.94 -10.01 -2.65
C GLY A 82 0.62 -11.09 -3.67
N GLY A 83 -0.25 -10.80 -4.63
CA GLY A 83 -0.54 -11.73 -5.72
C GLY A 83 0.69 -12.03 -6.59
N GLY A 84 0.98 -13.31 -6.81
CA GLY A 84 2.15 -13.79 -7.54
C GLY A 84 3.50 -13.58 -6.83
N TRP A 85 3.52 -13.18 -5.56
CA TRP A 85 4.73 -12.94 -4.77
C TRP A 85 5.67 -14.14 -4.74
N LYS A 86 5.16 -15.33 -4.43
CA LYS A 86 5.95 -16.57 -4.34
C LYS A 86 6.64 -16.91 -5.66
N ASN A 87 5.92 -16.74 -6.77
CA ASN A 87 6.47 -16.98 -8.10
C ASN A 87 7.53 -15.94 -8.47
N ALA A 88 7.32 -14.68 -8.10
CA ALA A 88 8.31 -13.62 -8.28
C ALA A 88 9.59 -13.86 -7.45
N LEU A 89 9.47 -14.37 -6.22
CA LEU A 89 10.63 -14.78 -5.41
C LEU A 89 11.43 -15.93 -6.03
N ALA A 90 10.76 -16.81 -6.77
CA ALA A 90 11.38 -17.93 -7.47
C ALA A 90 11.93 -17.56 -8.86
N ASP A 91 12.09 -16.26 -9.14
CA ASP A 91 12.54 -15.71 -10.43
C ASP A 91 11.65 -16.12 -11.61
N LYS A 92 10.35 -16.30 -11.33
CA LYS A 92 9.32 -16.66 -12.31
C LYS A 92 8.08 -15.78 -12.13
N PRO A 93 8.22 -14.44 -12.10
CA PRO A 93 7.08 -13.56 -11.90
C PRO A 93 6.03 -13.77 -12.99
N ASP A 94 4.76 -13.66 -12.61
CA ASP A 94 3.69 -13.51 -13.60
C ASP A 94 3.93 -12.23 -14.41
N LYS A 95 3.52 -12.19 -15.68
CA LYS A 95 3.70 -11.03 -16.54
C LYS A 95 3.05 -9.75 -16.00
N THR A 96 2.02 -9.89 -15.16
CA THR A 96 1.28 -8.80 -14.54
C THR A 96 1.74 -8.53 -13.10
N PHE A 97 2.83 -9.14 -12.65
CA PHE A 97 3.37 -8.89 -11.31
C PHE A 97 3.90 -7.46 -11.18
N MET A 98 3.44 -6.73 -10.17
CA MET A 98 3.80 -5.32 -9.95
C MET A 98 4.91 -5.22 -8.89
N HIS A 99 6.17 -5.18 -9.35
CA HIS A 99 7.36 -5.18 -8.48
C HIS A 99 7.41 -4.05 -7.46
N HIS A 100 6.88 -2.87 -7.82
CA HIS A 100 6.90 -1.69 -6.97
C HIS A 100 5.70 -1.60 -6.01
N HIS A 101 4.73 -2.52 -6.10
CA HIS A 101 3.53 -2.56 -5.24
C HIS A 101 3.68 -3.41 -3.97
N GLN A 102 4.89 -3.91 -3.69
CA GLN A 102 5.22 -4.41 -2.36
C GLN A 102 5.95 -3.29 -1.60
N PRO A 103 5.29 -2.53 -0.73
CA PRO A 103 5.91 -1.35 -0.16
C PRO A 103 6.96 -1.67 0.93
N PHE A 104 6.89 -2.85 1.57
CA PHE A 104 7.81 -3.17 2.65
C PHE A 104 9.25 -3.40 2.16
N ILE A 105 9.44 -3.86 0.92
CA ILE A 105 10.78 -4.09 0.34
C ILE A 105 11.54 -2.80 -0.01
N TYR A 106 11.01 -1.64 0.33
CA TYR A 106 11.75 -0.36 0.32
C TYR A 106 12.44 -0.05 1.66
N PHE A 107 12.18 -0.84 2.70
CA PHE A 107 12.72 -0.62 4.04
C PHE A 107 13.75 -1.69 4.40
N ARG A 108 14.82 -1.29 5.09
CA ARG A 108 15.95 -2.18 5.44
C ARG A 108 15.50 -3.38 6.27
N ALA A 109 14.51 -3.18 7.15
CA ALA A 109 13.91 -4.23 7.99
C ALA A 109 13.35 -5.43 7.19
N TYR A 110 13.03 -5.24 5.91
CA TYR A 110 12.45 -6.26 5.02
C TYR A 110 13.37 -6.58 3.83
N GLY A 111 14.67 -6.32 3.99
CA GLY A 111 15.70 -6.67 3.02
C GLY A 111 15.79 -8.19 2.74
N PRO A 112 16.63 -8.60 1.78
CA PRO A 112 16.83 -10.02 1.47
C PRO A 112 17.22 -10.82 2.72
N SER A 113 16.60 -11.97 2.91
CA SER A 113 16.83 -12.88 4.06
C SER A 113 16.54 -12.30 5.45
N SER A 114 15.97 -11.10 5.56
CA SER A 114 15.55 -10.54 6.85
C SER A 114 14.40 -11.35 7.46
N ILE A 115 14.35 -11.41 8.79
CA ILE A 115 13.25 -12.06 9.52
C ILE A 115 11.92 -11.37 9.18
N GLY A 116 11.89 -10.02 9.13
CA GLY A 116 10.69 -9.27 8.78
C GLY A 116 10.10 -9.68 7.44
N ARG A 117 10.97 -9.87 6.42
CA ARG A 117 10.55 -10.36 5.10
C ARG A 117 10.00 -11.78 5.15
N ILE A 118 10.73 -12.71 5.76
CA ILE A 118 10.38 -14.14 5.80
C ILE A 118 9.07 -14.36 6.54
N THR A 119 8.86 -13.63 7.63
CA THR A 119 7.70 -13.81 8.51
C THR A 119 6.44 -13.15 7.94
N HIS A 120 6.55 -11.95 7.35
CA HIS A 120 5.37 -11.11 7.08
C HIS A 120 5.03 -10.91 5.61
N LEU A 121 5.97 -11.12 4.67
CA LEU A 121 5.71 -10.91 3.23
C LEU A 121 5.36 -12.23 2.54
N LYS A 122 4.08 -12.45 2.31
CA LYS A 122 3.47 -13.72 1.90
C LYS A 122 2.77 -13.61 0.55
N ASP A 123 2.44 -14.76 -0.03
CA ASP A 123 1.71 -14.84 -1.30
C ASP A 123 0.19 -14.80 -1.10
N GLU A 124 -0.57 -14.46 -2.15
CA GLU A 124 -2.02 -14.52 -2.09
C GLU A 124 -2.57 -15.92 -1.78
N ASP A 125 -1.89 -16.99 -2.18
CA ASP A 125 -2.28 -18.35 -1.82
C ASP A 125 -2.30 -18.54 -0.29
N ASP A 126 -1.34 -17.95 0.42
CA ASP A 126 -1.28 -17.98 1.88
C ASP A 126 -2.42 -17.19 2.51
N PHE A 127 -2.86 -16.09 1.87
CA PHE A 127 -3.99 -15.29 2.32
C PHE A 127 -5.28 -16.09 2.25
N ILE A 128 -5.54 -16.73 1.09
CA ILE A 128 -6.74 -17.54 0.89
C ILE A 128 -6.75 -18.72 1.87
N ALA A 129 -5.63 -19.42 2.03
CA ALA A 129 -5.52 -20.51 2.99
C ALA A 129 -5.75 -20.05 4.43
N ALA A 130 -5.28 -18.85 4.80
CA ALA A 130 -5.50 -18.28 6.13
C ALA A 130 -6.95 -17.86 6.38
N ILE A 131 -7.67 -17.35 5.37
CA ILE A 131 -9.12 -17.10 5.47
C ILE A 131 -9.87 -18.42 5.71
N GLU A 132 -9.58 -19.44 4.91
CA GLU A 132 -10.27 -20.74 4.98
C GLU A 132 -10.04 -21.46 6.31
N LYS A 133 -8.85 -21.32 6.89
CA LYS A 133 -8.50 -21.89 8.20
C LYS A 133 -8.94 -21.02 9.38
N GLY A 134 -9.37 -19.77 9.14
CA GLY A 134 -9.68 -18.82 10.19
C GLY A 134 -8.44 -18.35 10.97
N THR A 135 -7.30 -18.25 10.31
CA THR A 135 -5.99 -17.92 10.92
C THR A 135 -5.38 -16.65 10.33
N LEU A 136 -6.19 -15.71 9.84
CA LEU A 136 -5.66 -14.39 9.46
C LEU A 136 -5.06 -13.69 10.68
N PRO A 137 -3.93 -13.00 10.53
CA PRO A 137 -3.32 -12.23 11.61
C PRO A 137 -4.15 -11.00 11.99
N ALA A 138 -3.78 -10.34 13.09
CA ALA A 138 -4.45 -9.16 13.62
C ALA A 138 -4.52 -7.99 12.62
N VAL A 139 -3.54 -7.89 11.71
CA VAL A 139 -3.52 -6.96 10.58
C VAL A 139 -3.09 -7.68 9.31
N SER A 140 -3.95 -7.67 8.30
CA SER A 140 -3.66 -8.26 6.98
C SER A 140 -3.79 -7.20 5.89
N PHE A 141 -2.73 -7.00 5.12
CA PHE A 141 -2.76 -6.21 3.89
C PHE A 141 -2.83 -7.16 2.70
N TYR A 142 -3.69 -6.88 1.72
CA TYR A 142 -3.81 -7.69 0.51
C TYR A 142 -3.74 -6.81 -0.73
N LYS A 143 -2.85 -7.14 -1.67
CA LYS A 143 -2.78 -6.55 -3.00
C LYS A 143 -2.87 -7.67 -4.04
N PRO A 144 -3.95 -7.73 -4.84
CA PRO A 144 -4.09 -8.78 -5.84
C PRO A 144 -3.04 -8.67 -6.95
N LEU A 145 -2.86 -9.76 -7.69
CA LEU A 145 -2.04 -9.79 -8.89
C LEU A 145 -2.56 -8.77 -9.92
N GLY A 146 -1.66 -8.22 -10.75
CA GLY A 146 -1.98 -7.12 -11.66
C GLY A 146 -3.20 -7.35 -12.55
N LYS A 147 -3.45 -8.59 -13.00
CA LYS A 147 -4.62 -8.93 -13.82
C LYS A 147 -5.99 -8.53 -13.24
N VAL A 148 -6.12 -8.36 -11.92
CA VAL A 148 -7.39 -8.06 -11.22
C VAL A 148 -7.24 -6.95 -10.17
N ASN A 149 -6.29 -6.04 -10.37
CA ASN A 149 -5.99 -4.98 -9.40
C ASN A 149 -6.67 -3.63 -9.67
N LEU A 150 -7.62 -3.58 -10.61
CA LEU A 150 -8.35 -2.38 -11.06
C LEU A 150 -7.49 -1.25 -11.67
N HIS A 151 -6.22 -1.50 -12.02
CA HIS A 151 -5.41 -0.47 -12.65
C HIS A 151 -5.92 -0.15 -14.07
N PRO A 152 -6.07 1.14 -14.42
CA PRO A 152 -6.52 1.54 -15.74
C PRO A 152 -5.53 1.09 -16.84
N GLY A 153 -6.05 0.84 -18.04
CA GLY A 153 -5.24 0.54 -19.22
C GLY A 153 -4.92 -0.94 -19.45
N TYR A 154 -4.93 -1.79 -18.40
CA TYR A 154 -4.66 -3.22 -18.57
C TYR A 154 -5.55 -4.17 -17.76
N THR A 155 -6.46 -3.67 -16.92
CA THR A 155 -7.44 -4.52 -16.20
C THR A 155 -8.86 -4.33 -16.72
N GLY A 156 -9.68 -5.36 -16.55
CA GLY A 156 -11.13 -5.30 -16.75
C GLY A 156 -11.85 -4.98 -15.44
N LEU A 157 -12.84 -4.08 -15.49
CA LEU A 157 -13.62 -3.67 -14.32
C LEU A 157 -14.37 -4.87 -13.72
N LYS A 158 -15.06 -5.64 -14.57
CA LYS A 158 -15.90 -6.76 -14.14
C LYS A 158 -15.10 -7.83 -13.40
N GLU A 159 -14.01 -8.31 -14.00
CA GLU A 159 -13.20 -9.39 -13.43
C GLU A 159 -12.55 -8.95 -12.10
N SER A 160 -12.16 -7.69 -12.01
CA SER A 160 -11.55 -7.15 -10.81
C SER A 160 -12.58 -6.91 -9.69
N GLU A 161 -13.80 -6.45 -10.00
CA GLU A 161 -14.90 -6.33 -9.04
C GLU A 161 -15.39 -7.71 -8.56
N GLU A 162 -15.50 -8.69 -9.47
CA GLU A 162 -15.80 -10.08 -9.11
C GLU A 162 -14.73 -10.65 -8.18
N HIS A 163 -13.45 -10.31 -8.40
CA HIS A 163 -12.35 -10.69 -7.52
C HIS A 163 -12.51 -10.10 -6.11
N ILE A 164 -12.71 -8.78 -6.00
CA ILE A 164 -12.96 -8.11 -4.71
C ILE A 164 -14.16 -8.74 -3.99
N PHE A 165 -15.28 -8.93 -4.70
CA PHE A 165 -16.48 -9.55 -4.15
C PHE A 165 -16.18 -10.95 -3.62
N SER A 166 -15.43 -11.76 -4.37
CA SER A 166 -15.09 -13.12 -3.96
C SER A 166 -14.27 -13.17 -2.66
N ILE A 167 -13.33 -12.25 -2.48
CA ILE A 167 -12.49 -12.15 -1.26
C ILE A 167 -13.34 -11.74 -0.07
N VAL A 168 -14.14 -10.67 -0.21
CA VAL A 168 -15.04 -10.21 0.85
C VAL A 168 -16.01 -11.33 1.24
N LYS A 169 -16.58 -12.04 0.25
CA LYS A 169 -17.50 -13.15 0.50
C LYS A 169 -16.83 -14.31 1.23
N LYS A 170 -15.59 -14.66 0.88
CA LYS A 170 -14.80 -15.68 1.60
C LYS A 170 -14.60 -15.31 3.06
N ILE A 171 -14.29 -14.04 3.37
CA ILE A 171 -14.12 -13.58 4.76
C ILE A 171 -15.48 -13.63 5.49
N GLU A 172 -16.55 -13.14 4.87
CA GLU A 172 -17.92 -13.17 5.42
C GLU A 172 -18.40 -14.59 5.75
N GLN A 173 -18.01 -15.57 4.95
CA GLN A 173 -18.37 -16.98 5.14
C GLN A 173 -17.40 -17.73 6.08
N SER A 174 -16.30 -17.11 6.49
CA SER A 174 -15.29 -17.73 7.35
C SER A 174 -15.61 -17.53 8.85
N PRO A 175 -14.94 -18.29 9.75
CA PRO A 175 -15.01 -18.04 11.19
C PRO A 175 -14.53 -16.66 11.64
N LEU A 176 -13.88 -15.89 10.76
CA LEU A 176 -13.32 -14.56 11.04
C LEU A 176 -14.36 -13.44 10.96
N TRP A 177 -15.50 -13.65 10.29
CA TRP A 177 -16.42 -12.56 9.93
C TRP A 177 -16.81 -11.69 11.12
N ASN A 178 -17.23 -12.30 12.23
CA ASN A 178 -17.72 -11.61 13.42
C ASN A 178 -16.67 -10.71 14.11
N GLN A 179 -15.41 -10.82 13.71
CA GLN A 179 -14.27 -10.10 14.28
C GLN A 179 -13.45 -9.38 13.20
N SER A 180 -14.00 -9.26 11.97
CA SER A 180 -13.33 -8.63 10.84
C SER A 180 -13.80 -7.19 10.62
N LEU A 181 -12.84 -6.32 10.28
CA LEU A 181 -13.07 -5.02 9.66
C LEU A 181 -12.27 -5.00 8.37
N ILE A 182 -12.95 -4.89 7.24
CA ILE A 182 -12.35 -4.88 5.91
C ILE A 182 -12.38 -3.45 5.40
N VAL A 183 -11.21 -2.94 4.97
CA VAL A 183 -11.08 -1.69 4.23
C VAL A 183 -10.77 -2.03 2.78
N VAL A 184 -11.64 -1.63 1.85
CA VAL A 184 -11.37 -1.72 0.40
C VAL A 184 -11.11 -0.30 -0.11
N THR A 185 -9.93 -0.07 -0.69
CA THR A 185 -9.54 1.23 -1.23
C THR A 185 -8.46 1.07 -2.30
N PHE A 186 -7.97 2.19 -2.83
CA PHE A 186 -7.04 2.28 -3.95
C PHE A 186 -5.74 2.95 -3.52
N ASP A 187 -4.65 2.71 -4.26
CA ASP A 187 -3.36 3.34 -4.03
C ASP A 187 -3.27 4.75 -4.64
N ASP A 188 -3.92 4.96 -5.78
CA ASP A 188 -4.03 6.24 -6.47
C ASP A 188 -5.39 6.38 -7.22
N ALA A 189 -5.61 7.55 -7.82
CA ALA A 189 -6.86 7.88 -8.53
C ALA A 189 -6.88 7.43 -10.01
N GLY A 190 -5.81 6.82 -10.51
CA GLY A 190 -5.70 6.34 -11.89
C GLY A 190 -5.66 7.43 -12.97
N GLY A 191 -5.53 8.70 -12.57
CA GLY A 191 -5.63 9.85 -13.47
C GLY A 191 -7.06 10.14 -13.96
N PHE A 192 -8.08 9.56 -13.30
CA PHE A 192 -9.47 9.87 -13.59
C PHE A 192 -9.88 11.22 -12.99
N TRP A 193 -10.74 11.94 -13.69
CA TRP A 193 -11.24 13.22 -13.20
C TRP A 193 -12.16 13.04 -11.98
N ASP A 194 -11.88 13.79 -10.91
CA ASP A 194 -12.80 14.00 -9.78
C ASP A 194 -13.13 15.50 -9.67
N HIS A 195 -14.38 15.81 -9.31
CA HIS A 195 -14.87 17.18 -9.18
C HIS A 195 -14.36 17.90 -7.92
N VAL A 196 -13.90 17.15 -6.92
CA VAL A 196 -13.39 17.68 -5.65
C VAL A 196 -11.91 18.00 -5.85
N ALA A 197 -11.59 19.29 -5.76
CA ALA A 197 -10.20 19.73 -5.75
C ALA A 197 -9.45 19.08 -4.57
N PRO A 198 -8.22 18.56 -4.78
CA PRO A 198 -7.41 18.00 -3.71
C PRO A 198 -7.30 18.95 -2.50
N PRO A 199 -7.49 18.46 -1.27
CA PRO A 199 -7.31 19.28 -0.07
C PRO A 199 -5.89 19.82 0.05
N LYS A 200 -5.74 20.99 0.67
CA LYS A 200 -4.42 21.52 1.00
C LYS A 200 -3.90 20.87 2.28
N GLY A 201 -2.76 20.21 2.22
CA GLY A 201 -2.06 19.68 3.40
C GLY A 201 -0.57 20.00 3.35
N ASP A 202 0.27 18.96 3.41
CA ASP A 202 1.71 19.12 3.21
C ASP A 202 2.04 19.38 1.73
N ARG A 203 3.34 19.42 1.41
CA ARG A 203 3.81 19.64 0.04
C ARG A 203 3.22 18.64 -0.99
N PHE A 204 2.94 17.41 -0.57
CA PHE A 204 2.60 16.29 -1.45
C PHE A 204 1.16 15.82 -1.32
N GLY A 205 0.37 16.40 -0.42
CA GLY A 205 -1.05 16.10 -0.42
C GLY A 205 -1.83 16.59 0.80
N PRO A 206 -3.04 16.04 1.01
CA PRO A 206 -3.64 14.91 0.26
C PRO A 206 -3.80 15.12 -1.25
N GLY A 207 -3.71 14.03 -2.02
CA GLY A 207 -3.88 14.03 -3.47
C GLY A 207 -5.36 13.96 -3.90
N GLU A 208 -5.60 13.50 -5.13
CA GLU A 208 -6.95 13.26 -5.66
C GLU A 208 -7.73 12.26 -4.80
N ARG A 209 -9.06 12.41 -4.77
CA ARG A 209 -9.93 11.55 -3.98
C ARG A 209 -10.01 10.15 -4.58
N ILE A 210 -9.95 9.15 -3.72
CA ILE A 210 -10.12 7.73 -4.05
C ILE A 210 -11.33 7.14 -3.30
N PRO A 211 -11.98 6.09 -3.84
CA PRO A 211 -13.02 5.38 -3.11
C PRO A 211 -12.45 4.64 -1.88
N ALA A 212 -13.25 4.57 -0.82
CA ALA A 212 -12.96 3.73 0.34
C ALA A 212 -14.27 3.12 0.88
N LEU A 213 -14.26 1.83 1.17
CA LEU A 213 -15.38 1.10 1.77
C LEU A 213 -14.94 0.47 3.09
N ILE A 214 -15.78 0.60 4.12
CA ILE A 214 -15.67 -0.14 5.38
C ILE A 214 -16.74 -1.23 5.37
N ILE A 215 -16.31 -2.49 5.53
CA ILE A 215 -17.19 -3.66 5.55
C ILE A 215 -16.92 -4.43 6.84
N SER A 216 -17.90 -4.52 7.73
CA SER A 216 -17.77 -5.17 9.04
C SER A 216 -19.16 -5.50 9.62
N PRO A 217 -19.30 -6.52 10.49
CA PRO A 217 -20.52 -6.72 11.29
C PRO A 217 -20.90 -5.52 12.16
N VAL A 218 -19.93 -4.70 12.55
CA VAL A 218 -20.10 -3.50 13.40
C VAL A 218 -19.99 -2.19 12.63
N ALA A 219 -19.99 -2.24 11.29
CA ALA A 219 -20.03 -1.03 10.48
C ALA A 219 -21.47 -0.47 10.45
N LYS A 220 -21.59 0.86 10.51
CA LYS A 220 -22.87 1.56 10.29
C LYS A 220 -23.41 1.19 8.90
N LYS A 221 -24.67 0.75 8.84
CA LYS A 221 -25.29 0.27 7.60
C LYS A 221 -25.83 1.43 6.76
N GLY A 222 -25.56 1.41 5.44
CA GLY A 222 -26.03 2.45 4.51
C GLY A 222 -25.51 3.85 4.85
N PHE A 223 -24.38 3.93 5.56
CA PHE A 223 -23.81 5.17 6.05
C PHE A 223 -22.75 5.71 5.08
N ILE A 224 -22.89 6.99 4.72
CA ILE A 224 -21.87 7.72 3.97
C ILE A 224 -21.11 8.57 4.98
N ASP A 225 -19.85 8.21 5.23
CA ASP A 225 -18.98 8.98 6.11
C ASP A 225 -18.35 10.15 5.32
N HIS A 226 -18.64 11.37 5.76
CA HIS A 226 -18.10 12.60 5.18
C HIS A 226 -16.85 13.13 5.92
N THR A 227 -16.35 12.39 6.90
CA THR A 227 -15.08 12.71 7.56
C THR A 227 -13.94 12.70 6.54
N VAL A 228 -13.04 13.68 6.64
CA VAL A 228 -11.88 13.76 5.74
C VAL A 228 -10.86 12.71 6.14
N TYR A 229 -10.58 11.79 5.23
CA TYR A 229 -9.56 10.75 5.37
C TYR A 229 -8.51 10.88 4.27
N ASP A 230 -7.30 10.40 4.54
CA ASP A 230 -6.32 10.07 3.51
C ASP A 230 -5.79 8.64 3.75
N THR A 231 -4.84 8.17 2.93
CA THR A 231 -4.31 6.80 3.07
C THR A 231 -3.60 6.55 4.41
N THR A 232 -3.18 7.60 5.13
CA THR A 232 -2.63 7.48 6.48
C THR A 232 -3.70 7.25 7.56
N SER A 233 -4.98 7.51 7.27
CA SER A 233 -6.10 7.16 8.16
C SER A 233 -6.22 5.65 8.41
N ILE A 234 -5.72 4.80 7.50
CA ILE A 234 -5.62 3.36 7.71
C ILE A 234 -4.57 3.04 8.78
N LEU A 235 -3.42 3.75 8.74
CA LEU A 235 -2.38 3.61 9.77
C LEU A 235 -2.92 4.07 11.12
N LYS A 236 -3.59 5.23 11.14
CA LYS A 236 -4.22 5.78 12.33
C LYS A 236 -5.28 4.85 12.92
N LEU A 237 -6.09 4.17 12.11
CA LEU A 237 -7.04 3.15 12.57
C LEU A 237 -6.32 2.00 13.29
N ILE A 238 -5.24 1.47 12.70
CA ILE A 238 -4.43 0.39 13.29
C ILE A 238 -3.77 0.86 14.59
N GLU A 239 -3.22 2.07 14.60
CA GLU A 239 -2.58 2.70 15.76
C GLU A 239 -3.58 2.89 16.91
N THR A 240 -4.76 3.45 16.65
CA THR A 240 -5.83 3.60 17.64
C THR A 240 -6.27 2.24 18.18
N LYS A 241 -6.47 1.24 17.30
CA LYS A 241 -6.97 -0.08 17.70
C LYS A 241 -6.01 -0.82 18.64
N TYR A 242 -4.71 -0.72 18.39
CA TYR A 242 -3.69 -1.51 19.09
C TYR A 242 -2.80 -0.69 20.03
N ASP A 243 -3.11 0.59 20.21
CA ASP A 243 -2.35 1.53 21.03
C ASP A 243 -0.88 1.55 20.58
N LEU A 244 -0.67 1.87 19.30
CA LEU A 244 0.64 1.99 18.67
C LEU A 244 1.06 3.45 18.59
N LYS A 245 2.38 3.69 18.64
CA LYS A 245 2.93 5.03 18.37
C LYS A 245 2.81 5.37 16.88
N PRO A 246 2.40 6.59 16.52
CA PRO A 246 2.43 7.06 15.14
C PRO A 246 3.79 6.91 14.48
N LEU A 247 3.81 6.81 13.15
CA LEU A 247 5.04 6.74 12.36
C LEU A 247 5.59 8.13 12.05
N GLY A 248 4.74 9.16 11.99
CA GLY A 248 5.13 10.54 11.77
C GLY A 248 4.08 11.55 12.20
N ASP A 249 4.19 12.77 11.69
CA ASP A 249 3.25 13.85 11.98
C ASP A 249 1.90 13.68 11.24
N ARG A 250 1.92 13.01 10.08
CA ARG A 250 0.77 12.93 9.17
C ARG A 250 -0.29 11.95 9.68
N ASP A 251 0.11 10.72 9.98
CA ASP A 251 -0.76 9.73 10.62
C ASP A 251 -1.17 10.16 12.04
N ALA A 252 -0.27 10.77 12.82
CA ALA A 252 -0.61 11.30 14.15
C ALA A 252 -1.82 12.26 14.13
N LYS A 253 -1.90 13.11 13.10
CA LYS A 253 -2.95 14.13 12.89
C LYS A 253 -4.13 13.64 12.04
N ALA A 254 -4.05 12.44 11.47
CA ALA A 254 -5.12 11.89 10.65
C ALA A 254 -6.36 11.56 11.52
N ASN A 255 -7.54 11.60 10.90
CA ASN A 255 -8.74 11.02 11.50
C ASN A 255 -8.63 9.48 11.41
N ASP A 256 -8.98 8.77 12.48
CA ASP A 256 -9.20 7.32 12.39
C ASP A 256 -10.56 7.03 11.76
N MET A 257 -10.65 5.90 11.06
CA MET A 257 -11.87 5.51 10.34
C MET A 257 -12.98 4.97 11.27
N THR A 258 -12.89 5.21 12.59
CA THR A 258 -13.83 4.65 13.58
C THR A 258 -15.20 5.30 13.54
N ASN A 259 -15.34 6.49 12.93
CA ASN A 259 -16.66 7.09 12.72
C ASN A 259 -17.58 6.21 11.83
N ALA A 260 -17.02 5.29 11.04
CA ALA A 260 -17.79 4.33 10.26
C ALA A 260 -18.39 3.17 11.09
N LEU A 261 -18.08 3.06 12.39
CA LEU A 261 -18.42 1.92 13.25
C LEU A 261 -19.48 2.29 14.31
N GLU A 262 -20.22 1.29 14.79
CA GLU A 262 -21.19 1.35 15.90
C GLU A 262 -20.55 1.04 17.27
#